data_AF-A0A162NT26-F1
#
_entry.id   AF-A0A162NT26-F1
#
_cell.length_a   1.000
_cell.length_b   1.000
_cell.length_c   1.000
_cell.angle_alpha   90.00
_cell.angle_beta   90.00
_cell.angle_gamma   90.00
#
_symmetry.space_group_name_H-M   'P 1'
#
loop_
_entity.id
_entity.type
_entity.pdbx_description
1 polymer ?
#
loop_
_entity_poly.entity_id
_entity_poly.type
_entity_poly.pdbx_seq_one_letter_code
_entity_poly.pdbx_strand_id
1 'polypeptide(L)' 'MAASLYEEARPDLYEFMKTKNASHYHRLSGYGLEKDIRYCLEPDGANVLPLYVDGRLVVKAGV' A
#
# COMPACT_ATOMS: atom_id res chain seq x y z
N MET A 1 -13.79 -8.28 -8.81
CA MET A 1 -13.62 -6.91 -9.34
C MET A 1 -12.77 -6.13 -8.35
N ALA A 2 -11.66 -5.52 -8.79
CA ALA A 2 -10.81 -4.72 -7.90
C ALA A 2 -11.39 -3.31 -7.68
N ALA A 3 -11.88 -2.67 -8.75
CA ALA A 3 -12.41 -1.30 -8.71
C ALA A 3 -13.55 -1.14 -7.69
N SER A 4 -14.56 -2.01 -7.71
CA SER A 4 -15.69 -1.92 -6.77
C SER A 4 -15.28 -2.11 -5.31
N LEU A 5 -14.29 -2.95 -5.03
CA LEU A 5 -13.76 -3.14 -3.68
C LEU A 5 -13.01 -1.89 -3.20
N TYR A 6 -12.25 -1.26 -4.09
CA TYR A 6 -11.57 -0.01 -3.80
C TYR A 6 -12.56 1.13 -3.52
N GLU A 7 -13.65 1.24 -4.28
CA GLU A 7 -14.67 2.27 -4.03
C GLU A 7 -15.32 2.13 -2.63
N GLU A 8 -15.49 0.90 -2.15
CA GLU A 8 -15.93 0.63 -0.77
C GLU A 8 -14.86 1.04 0.26
N ALA A 9 -13.60 0.76 -0.04
CA ALA A 9 -12.47 0.90 0.90
C ALA A 9 -11.84 2.31 0.94
N ARG A 10 -11.91 3.09 -0.14
CA ARG A 10 -11.18 4.35 -0.31
C ARG A 10 -11.39 5.41 0.78
N PRO A 11 -12.53 5.50 1.49
CA PRO A 11 -12.68 6.48 2.56
C PRO A 11 -11.70 6.24 3.72
N ASP A 12 -11.37 4.98 4.00
CA ASP A 12 -10.37 4.59 5.01
C ASP A 12 -9.84 3.18 4.72
N LEU A 13 -8.74 3.10 3.97
CA LEU A 13 -8.11 1.84 3.60
C LEU A 13 -7.58 1.07 4.83
N TYR A 14 -7.17 1.78 5.88
CA TYR A 14 -6.62 1.18 7.09
C TYR A 14 -7.72 0.46 7.87
N GLU A 15 -8.83 1.15 8.14
CA GLU A 15 -9.96 0.56 8.86
C GLU A 15 -10.65 -0.51 8.00
N PHE A 16 -10.66 -0.36 6.68
CA PHE A 16 -11.16 -1.40 5.77
C PHE A 16 -10.39 -2.72 5.93
N MET A 17 -9.05 -2.69 5.95
CA MET A 17 -8.24 -3.90 6.17
C MET A 17 -8.52 -4.55 7.53
N LYS A 18 -8.67 -3.74 8.57
CA LYS A 18 -8.96 -4.19 9.93
C LYS A 18 -10.34 -4.86 10.03
N THR A 19 -11.39 -4.21 9.51
CA THR A 19 -12.78 -4.71 9.56
C THR A 19 -13.01 -5.93 8.67
N LYS A 20 -12.26 -6.06 7.57
CA LYS A 20 -12.28 -7.25 6.70
C LYS A 20 -11.35 -8.37 7.18
N ASN A 21 -10.74 -8.25 8.36
CA ASN A 21 -9.83 -9.23 8.96
C ASN A 21 -8.68 -9.64 8.02
N ALA A 22 -8.02 -8.65 7.38
CA ALA A 22 -6.88 -8.92 6.52
C ALA A 22 -5.76 -9.60 7.33
N SER A 23 -5.35 -10.80 6.95
CA SER A 23 -4.31 -11.57 7.67
C SER A 23 -2.99 -10.80 7.78
N HIS A 24 -2.65 -10.02 6.75
CA HIS A 24 -1.43 -9.21 6.76
C HIS A 24 -1.52 -8.00 7.71
N TYR A 25 -2.72 -7.41 7.87
CA TYR A 25 -2.95 -6.35 8.85
C TYR A 25 -2.67 -6.86 10.27
N HIS A 26 -3.18 -8.04 10.63
CA HIS A 26 -2.93 -8.65 11.94
C HIS A 26 -1.45 -8.95 12.17
N ARG A 27 -0.75 -9.48 11.15
CA ARG A 27 0.69 -9.77 11.23
C ARG A 27 1.51 -8.51 11.52
N LEU A 28 1.28 -7.43 10.77
CA LEU A 28 2.05 -6.19 10.92
C LEU A 28 1.70 -5.44 12.22
N SER A 29 0.42 -5.41 12.58
CA SER A 29 -0.03 -4.82 13.86
C SER A 29 0.51 -5.61 15.06
N GLY A 30 0.60 -6.94 14.94
CA GLY A 30 1.24 -7.79 15.95
C GLY A 30 2.73 -7.47 16.19
N TYR A 31 3.39 -6.79 15.25
CA TYR A 31 4.75 -6.27 15.39
C TYR A 31 4.81 -4.77 15.75
N GLY A 32 3.67 -4.11 15.97
CA GLY A 32 3.60 -2.67 16.28
C GLY A 32 3.90 -1.75 15.08
N LEU A 33 3.69 -2.22 13.85
CA LEU A 33 4.01 -1.52 12.60
C LEU A 33 2.81 -0.75 12.02
N GLU A 34 1.82 -0.36 12.83
CA GLU A 34 0.62 0.35 12.36
C GLU A 34 0.96 1.68 11.67
N LYS A 35 2.03 2.35 12.12
CA LYS A 35 2.53 3.58 11.48
C LYS A 35 3.02 3.31 10.06
N ASP A 36 3.70 2.18 9.83
CA ASP A 36 4.17 1.79 8.51
C ASP A 36 3.02 1.42 7.58
N ILE A 37 2.00 0.72 8.10
CA ILE A 37 0.77 0.44 7.34
C ILE A 37 0.14 1.76 6.88
N ARG A 38 0.00 2.74 7.78
CA ARG A 38 -0.58 4.04 7.43
C ARG A 38 0.25 4.79 6.40
N TYR A 39 1.58 4.80 6.57
CA TYR A 39 2.49 5.41 5.61
C TYR A 39 2.34 4.79 4.20
N CYS A 40 2.29 3.46 4.11
CA CYS A 40 2.13 2.75 2.84
C CYS A 40 0.77 2.98 2.16
N LEU A 41 -0.26 3.44 2.88
CA LEU A 41 -1.58 3.73 2.33
C LEU A 41 -1.76 5.20 1.94
N GLU A 42 -0.76 6.05 2.18
CA GLU A 42 -0.81 7.45 1.76
C GLU A 42 -0.74 7.54 0.22
N PRO A 43 -1.78 8.08 -0.43
CA PRO A 43 -1.76 8.25 -1.89
C PRO A 43 -0.67 9.24 -2.29
N ASP A 44 -0.02 8.97 -3.43
CA ASP A 44 0.96 9.87 -4.04
C ASP A 44 2.16 10.25 -3.13
N GLY A 45 2.47 9.45 -2.10
CA GLY A 45 3.57 9.72 -1.17
C GLY A 45 4.98 9.59 -1.75
N ALA A 46 5.14 9.04 -2.95
CA ALA A 46 6.43 8.82 -3.61
C ALA A 46 6.39 9.22 -5.09
N ASN A 47 7.05 10.33 -5.45
CA ASN A 47 7.17 10.80 -6.84
C ASN A 47 8.28 10.05 -7.61
N VAL A 48 8.18 8.72 -7.67
CA VAL A 48 9.12 7.86 -8.39
C VAL A 48 8.38 6.69 -9.01
N LEU A 49 8.75 6.33 -10.23
CA LEU A 49 8.28 5.11 -10.91
C LEU A 49 9.45 4.15 -11.10
N PRO A 50 9.64 3.17 -10.19
CA PRO A 50 10.69 2.17 -10.33
C PRO A 50 10.45 1.28 -11.56
N LEU A 51 11.50 1.01 -12.33
CA LEU A 51 11.50 0.10 -13.47
C LEU A 51 12.36 -1.13 -13.13
N TYR A 52 11.88 -2.32 -13.48
CA TYR A 52 12.68 -3.54 -13.35
C TYR A 52 13.50 -3.76 -14.63
N VAL A 53 14.82 -3.64 -14.50
CA VAL A 53 15.78 -3.76 -15.62
C VAL A 53 16.96 -4.59 -15.15
N ASP A 54 17.24 -5.69 -15.85
CA ASP A 54 18.40 -6.56 -15.59
C ASP A 54 18.54 -7.01 -14.12
N GLY A 55 17.44 -7.46 -13.50
CA GLY A 55 17.47 -7.99 -12.13
C GLY A 55 17.46 -6.96 -11.01
N ARG A 56 17.29 -5.67 -11.32
CA ARG A 56 17.29 -4.57 -10.34
C ARG A 56 16.17 -3.56 -10.61
N LEU A 57 15.78 -2.84 -9.56
CA LEU A 57 14.91 -1.67 -9.67
C LEU A 57 15.76 -0.43 -9.97
N VAL A 58 15.43 0.29 -11.04
CA VAL A 58 16.06 1.55 -11.42
C VAL A 58 15.03 2.67 -11.46
N VAL A 59 15.43 3.91 -11.18
CA VAL A 59 14.56 5.07 -11.37
C VAL A 59 14.41 5.31 -12.87
N LYS A 60 13.18 5.50 -13.36
CA LYS A 60 12.97 5.99 -14.73
C LYS A 60 13.68 7.33 -14.89
N ALA A 61 14.77 7.38 -15.66
CA ALA A 61 15.40 8.63 -16.06
C ALA A 61 14.37 9.47 -16.83
N GLY A 62 14.28 10.76 -16.48
CA GLY A 62 13.16 11.64 -16.83
C GLY A 62 12.78 11.67 -18.31
N VAL A 63 11.47 11.87 -18.53
CA VAL A 63 10.94 12.57 -19.70
C VAL A 63 11.06 14.06 -19.41
#